data_AF-A0A850BD63-F1
#
_entry.id   AF-A0A850BD63-F1
#
_cell.length_a   1.000
_cell.length_b   1.000
_cell.length_c   1.000
_cell.angle_alpha   90.00
_cell.angle_beta   90.00
_cell.angle_gamma   90.00
#
_symmetry.space_group_name_H-M   'P 1'
#
loop_
_entity.id
_entity.type
_entity.pdbx_description
1 polymer ?
#
loop_
_entity_poly.entity_id
_entity_poly.type
_entity_poly.pdbx_seq_one_letter_code
_entity_poly.pdbx_strand_id
1 'polypeptide(L)'
;MTRSIVTGLFGLLSVVAVGFLPTSCQSGGVGDPCTPEDEYNPQFAGFKVTEENIESRSFQCQTRICLVNHFQGRVSCPLGQAPPKSCSGPADASCGADSKCVEAGTLAPDCDPNSDDQGAGACAGYGGVCNPTTRACQCNQTADCPTDSYCDAESKQCKSYVCHKGGENCQIPGADDNEGKACCIPGTDTPVAAPVCGQCAEATNRNAERAVYCSCRCGVAEGEPEDENFNFCECPSGFECTEIRKNVGLGDKQITGKYCIRQGSEFKSEQSCGPVRGYFNSQQCKGPAAAGGT
;
A
#
# COMPACT_ATOMS: atom_id res chain seq x y z
N MET A 1 -75.30 -17.95 15.21
CA MET A 1 -74.20 -18.88 14.90
C MET A 1 -72.95 -18.06 14.62
N THR A 2 -71.86 -18.41 15.30
CA THR A 2 -70.44 -18.12 15.01
C THR A 2 -69.99 -16.65 14.87
N ARG A 3 -69.67 -16.02 16.02
CA ARG A 3 -68.67 -14.94 16.14
C ARG A 3 -67.88 -15.13 17.43
N SER A 4 -66.67 -15.66 17.33
CA SER A 4 -65.60 -15.60 18.34
C SER A 4 -64.42 -16.44 17.81
N ILE A 5 -63.21 -16.15 18.27
CA ILE A 5 -61.93 -16.85 17.99
C ILE A 5 -61.12 -16.28 16.79
N VAL A 6 -60.65 -15.03 16.84
CA VAL A 6 -59.46 -14.59 16.03
C VAL A 6 -58.60 -13.54 16.76
N THR A 7 -58.50 -13.57 18.11
CA THR A 7 -57.80 -12.50 18.85
C THR A 7 -56.79 -13.01 19.89
N GLY A 8 -56.11 -14.12 19.61
CA GLY A 8 -55.27 -14.79 20.61
C GLY A 8 -53.92 -15.33 20.11
N LEU A 9 -53.39 -14.88 18.97
CA LEU A 9 -52.16 -15.46 18.41
C LEU A 9 -51.14 -14.43 17.86
N PHE A 10 -51.10 -13.21 18.41
CA PHE A 10 -50.10 -12.19 18.05
C PHE A 10 -49.23 -11.71 19.23
N GLY A 11 -49.21 -12.43 20.35
CA GLY A 11 -48.50 -12.02 21.58
C GLY A 11 -47.13 -12.66 21.83
N LEU A 12 -46.69 -13.63 21.02
CA LEU A 12 -45.51 -14.46 21.33
C LEU A 12 -44.47 -14.54 20.19
N LEU A 13 -44.44 -13.55 19.30
CA LEU A 13 -43.50 -13.48 18.16
C LEU A 13 -42.68 -12.18 18.16
N SER A 14 -42.41 -11.60 19.33
CA SER A 14 -41.81 -10.26 19.45
C SER A 14 -40.39 -10.21 20.06
N VAL A 15 -39.75 -11.36 20.37
CA VAL A 15 -38.48 -11.37 21.15
C VAL A 15 -37.28 -11.98 20.39
N VAL A 16 -37.42 -12.44 19.14
CA VAL A 16 -36.32 -13.14 18.42
C VAL A 16 -35.57 -12.24 17.41
N ALA A 17 -36.01 -11.00 17.17
CA ALA A 17 -35.49 -10.17 16.07
C ALA A 17 -34.48 -9.06 16.46
N VAL A 18 -33.65 -9.27 17.49
CA VAL A 18 -32.57 -8.30 17.88
C VAL A 18 -31.17 -8.97 17.85
N GLY A 19 -31.03 -10.14 17.22
CA GLY A 19 -29.76 -10.88 17.16
C GLY A 19 -28.84 -10.57 15.97
N PHE A 20 -29.27 -9.75 15.01
CA PHE A 20 -28.52 -9.45 13.78
C PHE A 20 -28.23 -7.96 13.64
N LEU A 21 -27.73 -7.33 14.70
CA LEU A 21 -27.03 -6.06 14.49
C LEU A 21 -25.74 -6.41 13.74
N PRO A 22 -25.52 -5.87 12.52
CA PRO A 22 -24.28 -6.10 11.80
C PRO A 22 -23.16 -5.70 12.74
N THR A 23 -22.21 -6.61 12.92
CA THR A 23 -20.99 -6.39 13.70
C THR A 23 -20.46 -5.00 13.37
N SER A 24 -20.67 -4.09 14.31
CA SER A 24 -20.12 -2.75 14.35
C SER A 24 -18.68 -2.81 13.86
N CYS A 25 -18.31 -1.91 12.94
CA CYS A 25 -16.94 -1.71 12.45
C CYS A 25 -15.95 -2.13 13.52
N GLN A 26 -15.34 -3.32 13.35
CA GLN A 26 -14.37 -3.81 14.32
C GLN A 26 -13.32 -2.73 14.42
N SER A 27 -13.19 -2.19 15.63
CA SER A 27 -12.23 -1.16 15.95
C SER A 27 -10.85 -1.68 15.55
N GLY A 28 -10.19 -1.03 14.57
CA GLY A 28 -8.95 -1.42 13.88
C GLY A 28 -7.78 -1.71 14.84
N GLY A 29 -7.84 -2.84 15.53
CA GLY A 29 -6.95 -3.20 16.62
C GLY A 29 -5.61 -3.72 16.13
N VAL A 30 -4.72 -4.03 17.07
CA VAL A 30 -3.45 -4.66 16.73
C VAL A 30 -3.71 -6.01 16.04
N GLY A 31 -3.19 -6.16 14.82
CA GLY A 31 -3.34 -7.34 13.98
C GLY A 31 -4.28 -7.17 12.80
N ASP A 32 -5.11 -6.12 12.77
CA ASP A 32 -6.02 -5.89 11.65
C ASP A 32 -5.25 -5.54 10.37
N PRO A 33 -5.69 -6.00 9.20
CA PRO A 33 -5.01 -5.68 7.95
C PRO A 33 -5.05 -4.18 7.68
N CYS A 34 -3.96 -3.64 7.15
CA CYS A 34 -3.88 -2.26 6.69
C CYS A 34 -3.17 -2.19 5.34
N THR A 35 -3.47 -1.17 4.55
CA THR A 35 -2.76 -0.85 3.32
C THR A 35 -1.90 0.40 3.52
N PRO A 36 -0.57 0.30 3.43
CA PRO A 36 0.33 1.44 3.62
C PRO A 36 0.05 2.58 2.63
N GLU A 37 0.23 3.83 3.05
CA GLU A 37 -0.01 5.03 2.23
C GLU A 37 0.84 5.05 0.94
N ASP A 38 2.04 4.46 0.97
CA ASP A 38 2.91 4.34 -0.21
C ASP A 38 2.23 3.59 -1.36
N GLU A 39 1.28 2.69 -1.08
CA GLU A 39 0.53 1.98 -2.12
C GLU A 39 -0.45 2.87 -2.88
N TYR A 40 -0.76 4.08 -2.40
CA TYR A 40 -1.55 5.04 -3.17
C TYR A 40 -0.72 5.83 -4.17
N ASN A 41 0.60 5.64 -4.20
CA ASN A 41 1.46 6.13 -5.26
C ASN A 41 1.54 5.09 -6.40
N PRO A 42 1.08 5.42 -7.62
CA PRO A 42 1.12 4.51 -8.77
C PRO A 42 2.53 4.17 -9.26
N GLN A 43 3.56 4.89 -8.82
CA GLN A 43 4.96 4.58 -9.12
C GLN A 43 5.60 3.68 -8.06
N PHE A 44 4.90 3.37 -6.98
CA PHE A 44 5.44 2.52 -5.92
C PHE A 44 5.49 1.06 -6.36
N ALA A 45 6.71 0.56 -6.55
CA ALA A 45 6.99 -0.83 -6.95
C ALA A 45 6.71 -1.87 -5.84
N GLY A 46 6.39 -1.42 -4.63
CA GLY A 46 6.23 -2.27 -3.45
C GLY A 46 7.44 -2.25 -2.51
N PHE A 47 7.24 -2.84 -1.33
CA PHE A 47 8.26 -2.97 -0.29
C PHE A 47 9.26 -4.09 -0.62
N LYS A 48 10.43 -4.03 0.02
CA LYS A 48 11.45 -5.09 -0.03
C LYS A 48 11.45 -5.87 1.27
N VAL A 49 11.72 -7.17 1.22
CA VAL A 49 11.79 -8.01 2.43
C VAL A 49 12.80 -7.53 3.48
N THR A 50 13.79 -6.74 3.08
CA THR A 50 14.80 -6.11 3.96
C THR A 50 14.31 -4.86 4.66
N GLU A 51 13.16 -4.33 4.24
CA GLU A 51 12.67 -3.03 4.63
C GLU A 51 11.65 -3.15 5.77
N GLU A 52 11.69 -2.14 6.63
CA GLU A 52 10.69 -1.88 7.65
C GLU A 52 10.08 -0.51 7.37
N ASN A 53 8.75 -0.44 7.35
CA ASN A 53 8.02 0.83 7.24
C ASN A 53 7.04 0.94 8.41
N ILE A 54 7.06 2.08 9.08
CA ILE A 54 6.22 2.36 10.24
C ILE A 54 5.44 3.64 9.91
N GLU A 55 4.21 3.46 9.45
CA GLU A 55 3.31 4.57 9.16
C GLU A 55 2.60 4.99 10.45
N SER A 56 3.03 6.09 11.06
CA SER A 56 2.57 6.52 12.39
C SER A 56 1.24 7.30 12.40
N ARG A 57 0.56 7.41 11.26
CA ARG A 57 -0.70 8.18 11.11
C ARG A 57 -1.77 7.45 10.29
N SER A 58 -1.74 6.13 10.28
CA SER A 58 -2.68 5.34 9.50
C SER A 58 -4.12 5.52 9.98
N PHE A 59 -5.02 5.87 9.06
CA PHE A 59 -6.45 6.02 9.36
C PHE A 59 -7.19 4.67 9.47
N GLN A 60 -6.58 3.61 8.94
CA GLN A 60 -7.14 2.24 8.98
C GLN A 60 -6.93 1.60 10.36
N CYS A 61 -5.93 2.06 11.11
CA CYS A 61 -5.56 1.51 12.41
C CYS A 61 -6.03 2.42 13.54
N GLN A 62 -6.73 1.85 14.52
CA GLN A 62 -7.13 2.56 15.74
C GLN A 62 -5.90 3.09 16.50
N THR A 63 -4.81 2.31 16.46
CA THR A 63 -3.49 2.64 17.02
C THR A 63 -2.72 3.69 16.23
N ARG A 64 -3.23 4.07 15.04
CA ARG A 64 -2.57 4.92 14.04
C ARG A 64 -1.30 4.35 13.43
N ILE A 65 -0.93 3.11 13.73
CA ILE A 65 0.31 2.51 13.23
C ILE A 65 -0.01 1.39 12.25
N CYS A 66 0.27 1.60 10.96
CA CYS A 66 0.37 0.50 9.99
C CYS A 66 1.84 0.08 9.89
N LEU A 67 2.12 -1.16 10.30
CA LEU A 67 3.47 -1.71 10.32
C LEU A 67 3.67 -2.59 9.09
N VAL A 68 4.73 -2.33 8.35
CA VAL A 68 5.28 -3.21 7.32
C VAL A 68 6.56 -3.83 7.87
N ASN A 69 6.48 -5.10 8.27
CA ASN A 69 7.55 -5.83 8.93
C ASN A 69 8.20 -6.84 7.97
N HIS A 70 9.22 -6.40 7.22
CA HIS A 70 10.00 -7.26 6.35
C HIS A 70 9.15 -7.98 5.29
N PHE A 71 8.37 -7.20 4.56
CA PHE A 71 7.42 -7.64 3.55
C PHE A 71 7.94 -7.35 2.13
N GLN A 72 7.57 -8.18 1.15
CA GLN A 72 7.90 -7.94 -0.26
C GLN A 72 6.66 -7.75 -1.11
N GLY A 73 6.67 -6.72 -1.97
CA GLY A 73 5.61 -6.43 -2.92
C GLY A 73 4.61 -5.40 -2.39
N ARG A 74 3.36 -5.50 -2.83
CA ARG A 74 2.24 -4.65 -2.39
C ARG A 74 1.17 -5.53 -1.76
N VAL A 75 0.54 -5.04 -0.69
CA VAL A 75 -0.63 -5.69 -0.07
C VAL A 75 -1.73 -5.83 -1.10
N SER A 76 -2.01 -4.76 -1.85
CA SER A 76 -3.03 -4.70 -2.91
C SER A 76 -2.71 -5.52 -4.17
N CYS A 77 -1.47 -6.03 -4.34
CA CYS A 77 -1.07 -6.77 -5.53
C CYS A 77 -0.30 -8.05 -5.18
N PRO A 78 -1.02 -9.11 -4.72
CA PRO A 78 -0.40 -10.31 -4.15
C PRO A 78 0.50 -11.10 -5.10
N LEU A 79 0.18 -11.12 -6.40
CA LEU A 79 1.00 -11.81 -7.41
C LEU A 79 2.02 -10.88 -8.07
N GLY A 80 2.05 -9.60 -7.71
CA GLY A 80 2.88 -8.61 -8.39
C GLY A 80 2.48 -8.43 -9.86
N GLN A 81 3.31 -7.73 -10.62
CA GLN A 81 3.15 -7.55 -12.06
C GLN A 81 4.49 -7.30 -12.75
N ALA A 82 4.61 -7.74 -14.00
CA ALA A 82 5.68 -7.33 -14.90
C ALA A 82 5.58 -5.82 -15.24
N PRO A 83 6.64 -5.20 -15.81
CA PRO A 83 6.57 -3.81 -16.25
C PRO A 83 5.36 -3.61 -17.19
N PRO A 84 4.41 -2.74 -16.84
CA PRO A 84 3.28 -2.43 -17.70
C PRO A 84 3.75 -1.87 -19.05
N LYS A 85 2.94 -2.07 -20.09
CA LYS A 85 3.21 -1.45 -21.39
C LYS A 85 2.88 0.04 -21.32
N SER A 86 3.90 0.88 -21.42
CA SER A 86 3.75 2.34 -21.54
C SER A 86 3.07 2.73 -22.86
N CYS A 87 2.35 3.86 -22.85
CA CYS A 87 1.67 4.43 -24.01
C CYS A 87 1.68 5.96 -23.94
N SER A 88 1.41 6.65 -25.06
CA SER A 88 1.61 8.12 -25.19
C SER A 88 0.36 8.97 -24.92
N GLY A 89 -0.48 8.53 -23.99
CA GLY A 89 -1.71 9.24 -23.58
C GLY A 89 -3.00 8.65 -24.16
N PRO A 90 -4.18 9.18 -23.78
CA PRO A 90 -5.47 8.51 -23.99
C PRO A 90 -5.86 8.23 -25.44
N ALA A 91 -5.27 8.96 -26.40
CA ALA A 91 -5.49 8.76 -27.83
C ALA A 91 -4.56 7.70 -28.45
N ASP A 92 -3.61 7.15 -27.70
CA ASP A 92 -2.68 6.15 -28.19
C ASP A 92 -3.38 4.78 -28.36
N ALA A 93 -3.41 4.30 -29.61
CA ALA A 93 -4.00 3.02 -29.99
C ALA A 93 -3.04 1.82 -29.81
N SER A 94 -1.82 2.04 -29.30
CA SER A 94 -0.80 1.00 -29.14
C SER A 94 -1.20 -0.11 -28.14
N CYS A 95 -2.20 0.13 -27.29
CA CYS A 95 -2.64 -0.81 -26.26
C CYS A 95 -3.43 -2.03 -26.77
N GLY A 96 -3.83 -2.05 -28.04
CA GLY A 96 -4.61 -3.14 -28.62
C GLY A 96 -6.12 -2.98 -28.38
N ALA A 97 -6.92 -3.92 -28.90
CA ALA A 97 -8.38 -3.80 -28.92
C ALA A 97 -9.04 -3.89 -27.54
N ASP A 98 -8.43 -4.63 -26.61
CA ASP A 98 -9.00 -4.93 -25.29
C ASP A 98 -8.47 -4.02 -24.17
N SER A 99 -7.59 -3.07 -24.48
CA SER A 99 -6.95 -2.20 -23.50
C SER A 99 -6.96 -0.75 -23.96
N LYS A 100 -7.02 0.17 -23.00
CA LYS A 100 -6.93 1.61 -23.23
C LYS A 100 -5.64 2.15 -22.64
N CYS A 101 -5.13 3.23 -23.23
CA CYS A 101 -4.07 4.00 -22.60
C CYS A 101 -4.68 4.85 -21.49
N VAL A 102 -4.39 4.51 -20.24
CA VAL A 102 -4.95 5.19 -19.07
C VAL A 102 -3.85 5.89 -18.28
N GLU A 103 -4.20 7.01 -17.64
CA GLU A 103 -3.28 7.70 -16.75
C GLU A 103 -2.97 6.78 -15.56
N ALA A 104 -1.69 6.46 -15.37
CA ALA A 104 -1.23 5.70 -14.22
C ALA A 104 -0.90 6.63 -13.08
N GLY A 105 -0.24 7.77 -13.36
CA GLY A 105 0.06 8.76 -12.34
C GLY A 105 0.61 10.07 -12.88
N THR A 106 0.50 11.10 -12.04
CA THR A 106 1.06 12.42 -12.26
C THR A 106 2.32 12.60 -11.40
N LEU A 107 3.39 13.09 -12.02
CA LEU A 107 4.66 13.42 -11.41
C LEU A 107 4.85 14.94 -11.47
N ALA A 108 4.63 15.56 -10.32
CA ALA A 108 4.78 17.00 -10.14
C ALA A 108 5.44 17.25 -8.77
N PRO A 109 6.77 17.11 -8.67
CA PRO A 109 7.46 17.34 -7.41
C PRO A 109 7.18 18.72 -6.84
N ASP A 110 7.11 18.80 -5.52
CA ASP A 110 6.93 20.06 -4.83
C ASP A 110 8.15 20.97 -5.02
N CYS A 111 7.88 22.26 -5.12
CA CYS A 111 8.90 23.29 -5.23
C CYS A 111 8.49 24.52 -4.40
N ASP A 112 9.46 25.22 -3.85
CA ASP A 112 9.20 26.48 -3.16
C ASP A 112 9.43 27.67 -4.10
N PRO A 113 8.38 28.35 -4.58
CA PRO A 113 8.54 29.52 -5.43
C PRO A 113 9.22 30.70 -4.72
N ASN A 114 9.36 30.64 -3.38
CA ASN A 114 9.98 31.68 -2.57
C ASN A 114 11.45 31.38 -2.19
N SER A 115 12.03 30.26 -2.65
CA SER A 115 13.46 30.03 -2.47
C SER A 115 14.29 31.02 -3.27
N ASP A 116 15.59 31.12 -2.98
CA ASP A 116 16.51 32.05 -3.65
C ASP A 116 16.56 31.85 -5.18
N ASP A 117 16.34 30.61 -5.64
CA ASP A 117 16.27 30.22 -7.04
C ASP A 117 14.82 30.03 -7.56
N GLN A 118 13.81 30.46 -6.79
CA GLN A 118 12.38 30.37 -7.13
C GLN A 118 11.95 28.93 -7.46
N GLY A 119 12.55 27.94 -6.81
CA GLY A 119 12.27 26.51 -6.98
C GLY A 119 12.89 25.88 -8.21
N ALA A 120 13.68 26.61 -9.01
CA ALA A 120 14.24 26.12 -10.27
C ALA A 120 15.14 24.89 -10.07
N GLY A 121 15.96 24.86 -9.01
CA GLY A 121 16.82 23.74 -8.67
C GLY A 121 16.05 22.48 -8.30
N ALA A 122 14.95 22.61 -7.55
CA ALA A 122 14.05 21.49 -7.27
C ALA A 122 13.40 20.93 -8.54
N CYS A 123 13.16 21.80 -9.53
CA CYS A 123 12.53 21.47 -10.80
C CYS A 123 13.50 21.19 -11.95
N ALA A 124 14.81 21.08 -11.69
CA ALA A 124 15.81 20.94 -12.75
C ALA A 124 15.57 19.72 -13.67
N GLY A 125 15.04 18.62 -13.13
CA GLY A 125 14.66 17.42 -13.89
C GLY A 125 13.26 17.48 -14.53
N TYR A 126 12.58 18.62 -14.46
CA TYR A 126 11.18 18.83 -14.85
C TYR A 126 10.99 20.09 -15.69
N GLY A 127 12.05 20.61 -16.34
CA GLY A 127 11.99 21.84 -17.13
C GLY A 127 12.36 23.12 -16.36
N GLY A 128 12.70 23.01 -15.07
CA GLY A 128 13.25 24.11 -14.27
C GLY A 128 12.26 25.18 -13.85
N VAL A 129 10.94 24.97 -14.04
CA VAL A 129 9.90 25.96 -13.73
C VAL A 129 9.08 25.48 -12.53
N CYS A 130 9.00 26.32 -11.48
CA CYS A 130 8.11 26.11 -10.34
C CYS A 130 6.82 26.92 -10.53
N ASN A 131 5.65 26.29 -10.46
CA ASN A 131 4.38 27.03 -10.48
C ASN A 131 4.13 27.67 -9.11
N PRO A 132 3.98 29.01 -9.01
CA PRO A 132 3.80 29.66 -7.72
C PRO A 132 2.44 29.40 -7.06
N THR A 133 1.44 28.99 -7.84
CA THR A 133 0.08 28.70 -7.36
C THR A 133 -0.03 27.28 -6.84
N THR A 134 0.43 26.30 -7.62
CA THR A 134 0.36 24.88 -7.22
C THR A 134 1.55 24.43 -6.40
N ARG A 135 2.62 25.23 -6.32
CA ARG A 135 3.91 24.91 -5.67
C ARG A 135 4.50 23.58 -6.16
N ALA A 136 4.33 23.31 -7.47
CA ALA A 136 4.78 22.09 -8.10
C ALA A 136 5.53 22.38 -9.41
N CYS A 137 6.47 21.51 -9.76
CA CYS A 137 7.26 21.65 -10.97
C CYS A 137 6.44 21.48 -12.25
N GLN A 138 6.74 22.29 -13.26
CA GLN A 138 6.06 22.31 -14.55
C GLN A 138 6.97 21.97 -15.71
N CYS A 139 6.52 21.04 -16.55
CA CYS A 139 7.14 20.74 -17.82
C CYS A 139 6.61 21.66 -18.93
N ASN A 140 7.43 21.91 -19.94
CA ASN A 140 7.03 22.60 -21.17
C ASN A 140 6.89 21.63 -22.35
N GLN A 141 7.65 20.55 -22.33
CA GLN A 141 7.70 19.52 -23.37
C GLN A 141 8.00 18.16 -22.74
N THR A 142 7.71 17.08 -23.47
CA THR A 142 7.96 15.70 -23.01
C THR A 142 9.43 15.43 -22.65
N ALA A 143 10.38 16.10 -23.31
CA ALA A 143 11.80 15.98 -22.98
C ALA A 143 12.18 16.49 -21.59
N ASP A 144 11.30 17.30 -20.97
CA ASP A 144 11.46 17.76 -19.60
C ASP A 144 10.99 16.71 -18.60
N CYS A 145 10.33 15.64 -19.03
CA CYS A 145 9.80 14.61 -18.15
C CYS A 145 10.74 13.40 -18.06
N PRO A 146 10.68 12.63 -16.95
CA PRO A 146 11.36 11.35 -16.86
C PRO A 146 10.93 10.37 -17.96
N THR A 147 11.73 9.33 -18.16
CA THR A 147 11.43 8.25 -19.11
C THR A 147 10.02 7.70 -18.88
N ASP A 148 9.31 7.41 -19.98
CA ASP A 148 7.93 6.90 -20.00
C ASP A 148 6.86 7.86 -19.42
N SER A 149 7.21 9.13 -19.24
CA SER A 149 6.27 10.20 -18.88
C SER A 149 6.15 11.25 -19.99
N TYR A 150 5.01 11.93 -20.03
CA TYR A 150 4.64 12.90 -21.05
C TYR A 150 4.23 14.21 -20.40
N CYS A 151 4.64 15.32 -21.00
CA CYS A 151 4.21 16.61 -20.51
C CYS A 151 2.76 16.88 -20.94
N ASP A 152 1.86 16.94 -19.96
CA ASP A 152 0.47 17.28 -20.21
C ASP A 152 0.36 18.74 -20.67
N ALA A 153 -0.28 18.95 -21.82
CA ALA A 153 -0.32 20.27 -22.43
C ALA A 153 -1.13 21.29 -21.61
N GLU A 154 -2.12 20.82 -20.85
CA GLU A 154 -3.05 21.63 -20.06
C GLU A 154 -2.52 21.86 -18.64
N SER A 155 -2.24 20.79 -17.90
CA SER A 155 -1.78 20.90 -16.51
C SER A 155 -0.31 21.29 -16.38
N LYS A 156 0.47 21.14 -17.46
CA LYS A 156 1.95 21.30 -17.46
C LYS A 156 2.65 20.37 -16.47
N GLN A 157 2.07 19.21 -16.19
CA GLN A 157 2.66 18.20 -15.31
C GLN A 157 3.11 16.99 -16.12
N CYS A 158 4.14 16.29 -15.65
CA CYS A 158 4.56 15.05 -16.26
C CYS A 158 3.57 13.94 -15.86
N LYS A 159 2.96 13.28 -16.84
CA LYS A 159 2.02 12.18 -16.62
C LYS A 159 2.55 10.90 -17.22
N SER A 160 2.42 9.81 -16.50
CA SER A 160 2.68 8.46 -16.99
C SER A 160 1.38 7.81 -17.42
N TYR A 161 1.44 7.08 -18.53
CA TYR A 161 0.30 6.35 -19.05
C TYR A 161 0.70 4.92 -19.36
N VAL A 162 -0.19 3.98 -19.03
CA VAL A 162 0.02 2.55 -19.29
C VAL A 162 -1.21 1.94 -19.92
N CYS A 163 -1.01 0.85 -20.65
CA CYS A 163 -2.09 0.06 -21.20
C CYS A 163 -2.81 -0.73 -20.12
N HIS A 164 -4.11 -0.50 -19.96
CA HIS A 164 -4.95 -1.16 -18.98
C HIS A 164 -6.26 -1.62 -19.63
N LYS A 165 -6.72 -2.83 -19.27
CA LYS A 165 -7.99 -3.37 -19.78
C LYS A 165 -9.20 -2.63 -19.18
N GLY A 166 -9.01 -2.00 -18.01
CA GLY A 166 -10.10 -1.43 -17.22
C GLY A 166 -11.06 -2.50 -16.68
N GLY A 167 -12.04 -2.07 -15.90
CA GLY A 167 -13.01 -2.98 -15.28
C GLY A 167 -12.39 -3.71 -14.08
N GLU A 168 -13.00 -4.81 -13.61
CA GLU A 168 -12.53 -5.60 -12.45
C GLU A 168 -11.22 -6.39 -12.73
N ASN A 169 -10.31 -5.83 -13.54
CA ASN A 169 -9.02 -6.40 -13.94
C ASN A 169 -7.88 -6.02 -12.98
N CYS A 170 -8.19 -5.47 -11.81
CA CYS A 170 -7.24 -5.22 -10.74
C CYS A 170 -7.12 -6.45 -9.83
N GLN A 171 -5.91 -6.75 -9.36
CA GLN A 171 -5.73 -7.77 -8.34
C GLN A 171 -6.39 -7.34 -7.02
N ILE A 172 -6.95 -8.32 -6.30
CA ILE A 172 -7.64 -8.12 -5.02
C ILE A 172 -6.98 -9.03 -3.97
N PRO A 173 -6.59 -8.49 -2.80
CA PRO A 173 -6.03 -9.31 -1.72
C PRO A 173 -6.98 -10.45 -1.31
N GLY A 174 -6.46 -11.68 -1.25
CA GLY A 174 -7.24 -12.86 -0.89
C GLY A 174 -8.14 -13.43 -1.98
N ALA A 175 -8.19 -12.83 -3.18
CA ALA A 175 -8.90 -13.40 -4.32
C ALA A 175 -8.08 -14.51 -5.02
N ASP A 176 -8.78 -15.54 -5.48
CA ASP A 176 -8.16 -16.68 -6.20
C ASP A 176 -7.91 -16.37 -7.69
N ASP A 177 -8.60 -15.38 -8.26
CA ASP A 177 -8.61 -15.08 -9.70
C ASP A 177 -7.65 -13.94 -10.09
N ASN A 178 -6.55 -13.77 -9.34
CA ASN A 178 -5.57 -12.70 -9.55
C ASN A 178 -4.64 -12.89 -10.75
N GLU A 179 -4.60 -14.09 -11.33
CA GLU A 179 -3.68 -14.41 -12.42
C GLU A 179 -3.96 -13.56 -13.67
N GLY A 180 -2.92 -12.87 -14.18
CA GLY A 180 -3.01 -11.99 -15.35
C GLY A 180 -3.70 -10.63 -15.12
N LYS A 181 -4.17 -10.35 -13.90
CA LYS A 181 -4.72 -9.04 -13.52
C LYS A 181 -3.60 -8.04 -13.19
N ALA A 182 -3.88 -6.76 -13.42
CA ALA A 182 -2.95 -5.67 -13.14
C ALA A 182 -2.90 -5.33 -11.65
N CYS A 183 -1.78 -4.77 -11.19
CA CYS A 183 -1.73 -4.05 -9.92
C CYS A 183 -2.40 -2.68 -10.09
N CYS A 184 -3.27 -2.32 -9.16
CA CYS A 184 -3.93 -1.02 -9.14
C CYS A 184 -3.69 -0.30 -7.80
N ILE A 185 -3.99 0.99 -7.77
CA ILE A 185 -4.12 1.74 -6.53
C ILE A 185 -5.28 1.14 -5.71
N PRO A 186 -5.12 0.95 -4.39
CA PRO A 186 -6.18 0.39 -3.54
C PRO A 186 -7.50 1.14 -3.68
N GLY A 187 -8.58 0.40 -3.93
CA GLY A 187 -9.94 0.95 -4.05
C GLY A 187 -10.24 1.69 -5.37
N THR A 188 -9.34 1.65 -6.36
CA THR A 188 -9.55 2.28 -7.67
C THR A 188 -9.24 1.32 -8.82
N ASP A 189 -9.55 1.76 -10.05
CA ASP A 189 -9.14 1.09 -11.31
C ASP A 189 -7.89 1.75 -11.93
N THR A 190 -7.16 2.57 -11.16
CA THR A 190 -5.94 3.25 -11.61
C THR A 190 -4.77 2.28 -11.55
N PRO A 191 -4.12 1.94 -12.68
CA PRO A 191 -3.03 0.97 -12.68
C PRO A 191 -1.74 1.54 -12.09
N VAL A 192 -0.95 0.66 -11.48
CA VAL A 192 0.44 0.95 -11.10
C VAL A 192 1.31 0.92 -12.35
N ALA A 193 2.18 1.92 -12.50
CA ALA A 193 3.09 2.04 -13.64
C ALA A 193 4.41 1.28 -13.47
N ALA A 194 4.77 0.92 -12.23
CA ALA A 194 6.00 0.21 -11.92
C ALA A 194 5.82 -1.32 -12.02
N PRO A 195 6.89 -2.09 -12.31
CA PRO A 195 6.89 -3.51 -12.02
C PRO A 195 6.79 -3.73 -10.51
N VAL A 196 6.02 -4.72 -10.08
CA VAL A 196 5.78 -5.03 -8.67
C VAL A 196 6.18 -6.47 -8.41
N CYS A 197 7.08 -6.70 -7.46
CA CYS A 197 7.41 -8.06 -7.05
C CYS A 197 6.20 -8.76 -6.44
N GLY A 198 6.05 -10.04 -6.75
CA GLY A 198 5.15 -10.92 -6.04
C GLY A 198 5.44 -10.99 -4.54
N GLN A 199 4.42 -11.35 -3.77
CA GLN A 199 4.58 -11.57 -2.34
C GLN A 199 5.36 -12.86 -2.06
N CYS A 200 6.01 -12.89 -0.90
CA CYS A 200 6.63 -14.09 -0.35
C CYS A 200 5.60 -15.22 -0.14
N ALA A 201 6.05 -16.47 -0.17
CA ALA A 201 5.19 -17.62 0.08
C ALA A 201 4.56 -17.56 1.49
N GLU A 202 3.30 -17.95 1.61
CA GLU A 202 2.54 -17.91 2.87
C GLU A 202 3.23 -18.68 4.00
N ALA A 203 3.83 -19.83 3.67
CA ALA A 203 4.55 -20.69 4.61
C ALA A 203 5.76 -20.01 5.28
N THR A 204 6.20 -18.85 4.79
CA THR A 204 7.34 -18.13 5.35
C THR A 204 6.96 -17.03 6.35
N ASN A 205 5.67 -16.80 6.58
CA ASN A 205 5.16 -15.69 7.40
C ASN A 205 5.60 -14.29 6.91
N ARG A 206 5.95 -14.15 5.63
CA ARG A 206 6.30 -12.87 4.98
C ARG A 206 5.26 -12.39 3.97
N ASN A 207 4.08 -13.00 3.92
CA ASN A 207 2.94 -12.50 3.16
C ASN A 207 2.27 -11.32 3.88
N ALA A 208 1.42 -10.57 3.17
CA ALA A 208 0.80 -9.37 3.71
C ALA A 208 0.06 -9.60 5.04
N GLU A 209 -0.72 -10.68 5.17
CA GLU A 209 -1.48 -10.98 6.40
C GLU A 209 -0.59 -11.13 7.66
N ARG A 210 0.64 -11.64 7.48
CA ARG A 210 1.56 -11.93 8.58
C ARG A 210 2.61 -10.85 8.79
N ALA A 211 2.78 -9.93 7.84
CA ALA A 211 3.84 -8.93 7.83
C ALA A 211 3.35 -7.48 7.69
N VAL A 212 2.09 -7.25 7.29
CA VAL A 212 1.51 -5.91 7.13
C VAL A 212 0.16 -5.82 7.85
N TYR A 213 0.14 -5.10 8.97
CA TYR A 213 -1.03 -4.98 9.83
C TYR A 213 -0.92 -3.79 10.77
N CYS A 214 -2.04 -3.41 11.34
CA CYS A 214 -2.13 -2.46 12.43
C CYS A 214 -1.31 -2.96 13.62
N SER A 215 -0.30 -2.21 14.04
CA SER A 215 0.53 -2.53 15.19
C SER A 215 0.40 -1.44 16.25
N CYS A 216 1.15 -1.53 17.34
CA CYS A 216 1.28 -0.45 18.30
C CYS A 216 2.69 -0.46 18.88
N ARG A 217 3.15 0.73 19.29
CA ARG A 217 4.47 0.89 19.93
C ARG A 217 4.36 0.39 21.38
N CYS A 218 5.17 -0.59 21.72
CA CYS A 218 5.13 -1.29 23.01
C CYS A 218 6.39 -1.08 23.86
N GLY A 219 7.39 -0.36 23.32
CA GLY A 219 8.57 0.04 24.08
C GLY A 219 9.50 0.94 23.29
N VAL A 220 10.49 1.49 23.98
CA VAL A 220 11.62 2.22 23.37
C VAL A 220 12.62 1.26 22.73
N ALA A 221 13.54 1.80 21.94
CA ALA A 221 14.66 1.04 21.38
C ALA A 221 15.54 0.47 22.51
N GLU A 222 16.22 -0.65 22.23
CA GLU A 222 17.07 -1.30 23.21
C GLU A 222 18.21 -0.35 23.65
N GLY A 223 18.38 -0.20 24.97
CA GLY A 223 19.38 0.70 25.55
C GLY A 223 18.96 2.15 25.70
N GLU A 224 17.77 2.54 25.23
CA GLU A 224 17.21 3.87 25.44
C GLU A 224 16.41 3.95 26.75
N PRO A 225 16.38 5.11 27.43
CA PRO A 225 15.50 5.32 28.57
C PRO A 225 14.04 5.33 28.11
N GLU A 226 13.14 4.82 28.95
CA GLU A 226 11.70 4.93 28.71
C GLU A 226 11.25 6.40 28.72
N ASP A 227 10.32 6.75 27.84
CA ASP A 227 9.69 8.07 27.81
C ASP A 227 8.44 8.04 28.69
N GLU A 228 8.53 8.66 29.87
CA GLU A 228 7.42 8.75 30.83
C GLU A 228 6.17 9.46 30.27
N ASN A 229 6.31 10.25 29.19
CA ASN A 229 5.19 10.94 28.54
C ASN A 229 4.55 10.12 27.42
N PHE A 230 5.14 8.97 27.06
CA PHE A 230 4.65 8.12 25.98
C PHE A 230 3.87 6.92 26.54
N ASN A 231 2.63 6.75 26.08
CA ASN A 231 1.81 5.60 26.46
C ASN A 231 2.13 4.41 25.54
N PHE A 232 2.95 3.48 26.03
CA PHE A 232 3.18 2.20 25.35
C PHE A 232 1.96 1.29 25.49
N CYS A 233 1.64 0.53 24.44
CA CYS A 233 0.60 -0.48 24.48
C CYS A 233 1.14 -1.80 25.05
N GLU A 234 0.25 -2.59 25.66
CA GLU A 234 0.50 -4.02 25.89
C GLU A 234 0.13 -4.80 24.62
N CYS A 235 1.03 -5.67 24.16
CA CYS A 235 0.76 -6.51 22.99
C CYS A 235 -0.33 -7.54 23.32
N PRO A 236 -1.36 -7.69 22.48
CA PRO A 236 -2.41 -8.67 22.71
C PRO A 236 -1.91 -10.11 22.52
N SER A 237 -2.73 -11.10 22.87
CA SER A 237 -2.40 -12.51 22.68
C SER A 237 -2.04 -12.84 21.23
N GLY A 238 -0.97 -13.62 21.04
CA GLY A 238 -0.44 -13.94 19.71
C GLY A 238 0.53 -12.89 19.14
N PHE A 239 0.82 -11.84 19.91
CA PHE A 239 1.82 -10.83 19.57
C PHE A 239 2.93 -10.78 20.62
N GLU A 240 4.08 -10.25 20.24
CA GLU A 240 5.23 -10.00 21.10
C GLU A 240 5.83 -8.62 20.84
N CYS A 241 6.43 -8.04 21.88
CA CYS A 241 7.02 -6.71 21.81
C CYS A 241 8.48 -6.81 21.37
N THR A 242 8.72 -6.57 20.07
CA THR A 242 10.03 -6.80 19.44
C THR A 242 10.60 -5.50 18.90
N GLU A 243 11.92 -5.31 19.02
CA GLU A 243 12.59 -4.16 18.43
C GLU A 243 12.57 -4.28 16.91
N ILE A 244 11.90 -3.33 16.27
CA ILE A 244 11.85 -3.24 14.80
C ILE A 244 12.95 -2.27 14.37
N ARG A 245 12.83 -1.02 14.79
CA ARG A 245 13.75 0.04 14.36
C ARG A 245 14.71 0.46 15.45
N LYS A 246 15.99 0.11 15.29
CA LYS A 246 17.08 0.51 16.19
C LYS A 246 17.29 2.02 16.19
N ASN A 247 17.65 2.57 17.34
CA ASN A 247 18.15 3.95 17.39
C ASN A 247 19.64 4.00 17.01
N VAL A 248 19.92 4.41 15.77
CA VAL A 248 21.29 4.62 15.28
C VAL A 248 21.72 6.09 15.32
N GLY A 249 20.96 6.94 16.02
CA GLY A 249 21.21 8.39 16.08
C GLY A 249 20.87 9.15 14.79
N LEU A 250 20.20 8.49 13.83
CA LEU A 250 19.76 9.06 12.56
C LEU A 250 18.25 8.85 12.41
N GLY A 251 17.54 9.92 12.01
CA GLY A 251 16.09 9.88 11.76
C GLY A 251 15.24 10.33 12.95
N ASP A 252 13.94 10.10 12.84
CA ASP A 252 12.96 10.48 13.86
C ASP A 252 12.99 9.50 15.04
N LYS A 253 13.33 10.01 16.22
CA LYS A 253 13.37 9.24 17.48
C LYS A 253 11.97 8.76 17.92
N GLN A 254 10.90 9.32 17.37
CA GLN A 254 9.54 8.94 17.71
C GLN A 254 9.13 7.61 17.05
N ILE A 255 9.78 7.22 15.95
CA ILE A 255 9.50 5.96 15.24
C ILE A 255 10.48 4.83 15.58
N THR A 256 11.61 5.12 16.23
CA THR A 256 12.52 4.07 16.73
C THR A 256 11.89 3.34 17.92
N GLY A 257 12.16 2.04 18.03
CA GLY A 257 11.77 1.24 19.18
C GLY A 257 11.06 -0.07 18.87
N LYS A 258 10.28 -0.52 19.85
CA LYS A 258 9.64 -1.82 19.86
C LYS A 258 8.17 -1.72 19.48
N TYR A 259 7.71 -2.68 18.69
CA TYR A 259 6.34 -2.76 18.19
C TYR A 259 5.80 -4.16 18.38
N CYS A 260 4.48 -4.25 18.52
CA CYS A 260 3.81 -5.54 18.59
C CYS A 260 3.84 -6.23 17.23
N ILE A 261 4.59 -7.32 17.13
CA ILE A 261 4.60 -8.19 15.96
C ILE A 261 3.91 -9.52 16.26
N ARG A 262 3.36 -10.17 15.24
CA ARG A 262 2.79 -11.53 15.38
C ARG A 262 3.90 -12.49 15.83
N GLN A 263 3.63 -13.33 16.81
CA GLN A 263 4.58 -14.35 17.26
C GLN A 263 4.94 -15.31 16.10
N GLY A 264 6.21 -15.68 16.02
CA GLY A 264 6.76 -16.49 14.93
C GLY A 264 6.94 -15.74 13.61
N SER A 265 6.73 -14.41 13.62
CA SER A 265 6.99 -13.51 12.49
C SER A 265 8.22 -12.63 12.74
N GLU A 266 9.21 -13.15 13.45
CA GLU A 266 10.51 -12.50 13.58
C GLU A 266 11.25 -12.60 12.24
N PHE A 267 11.82 -11.49 11.78
CA PHE A 267 12.65 -11.51 10.59
C PHE A 267 14.01 -12.10 10.90
N LYS A 268 14.40 -13.13 10.16
CA LYS A 268 15.67 -13.85 10.36
C LYS A 268 16.72 -13.42 9.35
N SER A 269 16.32 -13.31 8.09
CA SER A 269 17.20 -12.92 6.98
C SER A 269 16.42 -12.70 5.68
N GLU A 270 17.03 -12.11 4.65
CA GLU A 270 16.42 -11.90 3.33
C GLU A 270 15.93 -13.19 2.66
N GLN A 271 16.56 -14.33 2.96
CA GLN A 271 16.17 -15.64 2.44
C GLN A 271 14.84 -16.14 3.04
N SER A 272 14.34 -15.47 4.09
CA SER A 272 13.07 -15.79 4.73
C SER A 272 11.87 -15.52 3.82
N CYS A 273 12.02 -14.87 2.66
CA CYS A 273 10.89 -14.71 1.74
C CYS A 273 10.40 -16.04 1.16
N GLY A 274 11.30 -17.03 0.99
CA GLY A 274 10.97 -18.25 0.27
C GLY A 274 10.55 -17.99 -1.18
N PRO A 275 9.81 -18.91 -1.82
CA PRO A 275 9.38 -18.75 -3.20
C PRO A 275 8.46 -17.54 -3.40
N VAL A 276 8.78 -16.68 -4.36
CA VAL A 276 7.99 -15.51 -4.73
C VAL A 276 6.81 -15.93 -5.59
N ARG A 277 5.59 -15.52 -5.22
CA ARG A 277 4.35 -15.86 -5.93
C ARG A 277 4.10 -14.91 -7.09
N GLY A 278 3.79 -15.42 -8.28
CA GLY A 278 3.49 -14.58 -9.45
C GLY A 278 4.76 -13.99 -10.07
N TYR A 279 4.76 -12.69 -10.34
CA TYR A 279 5.87 -12.03 -11.03
C TYR A 279 7.15 -12.02 -10.17
N PHE A 280 8.24 -12.43 -10.79
CA PHE A 280 9.56 -12.47 -10.17
C PHE A 280 10.63 -11.90 -11.11
N ASN A 281 11.45 -11.00 -10.60
CA ASN A 281 12.65 -10.51 -11.26
C ASN A 281 13.82 -10.57 -10.27
N SER A 282 14.88 -11.31 -10.59
CA SER A 282 16.02 -11.51 -9.69
C SER A 282 16.80 -10.24 -9.34
N GLN A 283 16.64 -9.14 -10.11
CA GLN A 283 17.26 -7.85 -9.82
C GLN A 283 16.45 -7.04 -8.79
N GLN A 284 15.14 -7.26 -8.71
CA GLN A 284 14.23 -6.46 -7.89
C GLN A 284 13.70 -7.25 -6.68
N CYS A 285 13.44 -8.55 -6.86
CA CYS A 285 12.78 -9.42 -5.89
C CYS A 285 13.80 -10.30 -5.16
N LYS A 286 13.51 -10.60 -3.89
CA LYS A 286 14.26 -11.51 -3.04
C LYS A 286 13.51 -12.83 -2.88
N GLY A 287 14.27 -13.93 -2.79
CA GLY A 287 13.76 -15.30 -2.80
C GLY A 287 13.90 -15.97 -4.18
N PRO A 288 13.73 -17.30 -4.28
CA PRO A 288 13.60 -17.99 -5.56
C PRO A 288 12.24 -17.72 -6.21
N ALA A 289 12.13 -17.90 -7.53
CA ALA A 289 10.83 -17.96 -8.20
C ALA A 289 10.03 -19.18 -7.70
N ALA A 290 8.72 -19.04 -7.50
CA ALA A 290 7.84 -20.18 -7.30
C ALA A 290 7.81 -21.07 -8.56
N ALA A 291 7.65 -22.38 -8.38
CA ALA A 291 7.50 -23.30 -9.50
C ALA A 291 6.26 -22.91 -10.32
N GLY A 292 6.47 -22.38 -11.54
CA GLY A 292 5.41 -21.88 -12.41
C GLY A 292 5.27 -20.35 -12.47
N GLY A 293 6.09 -19.58 -11.75
CA GLY A 293 6.16 -18.12 -11.94
C GLY A 293 6.94 -17.77 -13.21
N THR A 294 6.31 -17.04 -14.14
CA THR A 294 6.94 -16.44 -15.33
C THR A 294 7.37 -15.00 -15.06
#